data_AF-A0A0J7J712-F1
#
_entry.id   AF-A0A0J7J712-F1
#
_cell.length_a   1.000
_cell.length_b   1.000
_cell.length_c   1.000
_cell.angle_alpha   90.00
_cell.angle_beta   90.00
_cell.angle_gamma   90.00
#
_symmetry.space_group_name_H-M   'P 1'
#
loop_
_entity.id
_entity.type
_entity.pdbx_description
1 polymer ?
#
loop_
_entity_poly.entity_id
_entity_poly.type
_entity_poly.pdbx_seq_one_letter_code
_entity_poly.pdbx_strand_id
1 'polypeptide(L)'
;MSINQRGLAQVHIAAKELGMDDDTYRALLARVAGVRSAKHLNARQLSQVLDEFRRLGWVPKPGKKAGRKKPRTPPSRKAVMDKVEALLAEAGRPWAYADAWPSACSRWIGWTGWTMTSYSA
;
A
#
# COMPACT_ATOMS: atom_id res chain seq x y z
N MET A 1 21.02 -16.29 -3.41
CA MET A 1 20.32 -15.16 -4.04
C MET A 1 18.82 -15.48 -4.06
N SER A 2 18.01 -14.70 -3.37
CA SER A 2 16.57 -14.99 -3.17
C SER A 2 15.75 -14.62 -4.40
N ILE A 3 14.76 -15.44 -4.75
CA ILE A 3 13.87 -15.22 -5.90
C ILE A 3 12.96 -14.02 -5.63
N ASN A 4 12.91 -13.06 -6.55
CA ASN A 4 12.07 -11.87 -6.43
C ASN A 4 10.64 -12.17 -6.93
N GLN A 5 9.66 -12.10 -6.01
CA GLN A 5 8.23 -12.32 -6.29
C GLN A 5 7.68 -11.43 -7.42
N ARG A 6 8.19 -10.20 -7.56
CA ARG A 6 7.79 -9.29 -8.64
C ARG A 6 8.22 -9.79 -10.00
N GLY A 7 9.38 -10.43 -10.07
CA GLY A 7 9.92 -11.01 -11.29
C GLY A 7 9.10 -12.20 -11.79
N LEU A 8 8.70 -13.08 -10.88
CA LEU A 8 7.81 -14.21 -11.21
C LEU A 8 6.46 -13.71 -11.75
N ALA A 9 5.89 -12.68 -11.13
CA ALA A 9 4.66 -12.08 -11.61
C ALA A 9 4.81 -11.53 -13.05
N GLN A 10 5.93 -10.87 -13.36
CA GLN A 10 6.20 -10.37 -14.71
C GLN A 10 6.28 -11.49 -15.75
N VAL A 11 6.93 -12.61 -15.43
CA VAL A 11 7.01 -13.77 -16.32
C VAL A 11 5.61 -14.32 -16.66
N HIS A 12 4.72 -14.42 -15.67
CA HIS A 12 3.34 -14.88 -15.90
C HIS A 12 2.52 -13.87 -16.70
N ILE A 13 2.70 -12.57 -16.44
CA ILE A 13 2.05 -11.51 -17.22
C ILE A 13 2.54 -11.54 -18.67
N ALA A 14 3.84 -11.69 -18.89
CA ALA A 14 4.44 -11.78 -20.22
C ALA A 14 3.87 -12.96 -21.02
N ALA A 15 3.82 -14.15 -20.41
CA ALA A 15 3.23 -15.33 -21.04
C ALA A 15 1.77 -15.10 -21.45
N LYS A 16 0.98 -14.45 -20.58
CA LYS A 16 -0.43 -14.12 -20.84
C LYS A 16 -0.59 -13.06 -21.92
N GLU A 17 0.23 -12.01 -21.92
CA GLU A 17 0.17 -10.95 -22.93
C GLU A 17 0.61 -11.42 -24.32
N LEU A 18 1.52 -12.40 -24.38
CA LEU A 18 1.91 -13.06 -25.61
C LEU A 18 0.93 -14.15 -26.07
N GLY A 19 -0.10 -14.47 -25.27
CA GLY A 19 -1.09 -15.49 -25.60
C GLY A 19 -0.52 -16.91 -25.68
N MET A 20 0.55 -17.20 -24.94
CA MET A 20 1.17 -18.53 -24.94
C MET A 20 0.32 -19.54 -24.19
N ASP A 21 0.20 -20.73 -24.78
CA ASP A 21 -0.34 -21.90 -24.08
C ASP A 21 0.65 -22.41 -23.01
N ASP A 22 0.15 -23.11 -21.99
CA ASP A 22 0.97 -23.60 -20.88
C ASP A 22 2.08 -24.54 -21.34
N ASP A 23 1.85 -25.33 -22.39
CA ASP A 23 2.88 -26.22 -22.94
C ASP A 23 4.00 -25.44 -23.64
N THR A 24 3.63 -24.42 -24.42
CA THR A 24 4.59 -23.49 -25.07
C THR A 24 5.40 -22.73 -24.02
N TYR A 25 4.74 -22.27 -22.96
CA TYR A 25 5.38 -21.58 -21.85
C TYR A 25 6.40 -22.48 -21.12
N ARG A 26 6.05 -23.74 -20.84
CA ARG A 26 6.96 -24.71 -20.21
C ARG A 26 8.13 -25.07 -21.13
N ALA A 27 7.91 -25.19 -22.43
CA ALA A 27 8.97 -25.44 -23.41
C ALA A 27 9.96 -24.28 -23.48
N LEU A 28 9.47 -23.02 -23.44
CA LEU A 28 10.32 -21.83 -23.40
C LEU A 28 11.18 -21.78 -22.13
N LEU A 29 10.59 -22.06 -20.96
CA LEU A 29 11.32 -22.13 -19.69
C LEU A 29 12.38 -23.24 -19.70
N ALA A 30 12.07 -24.41 -20.27
CA ALA A 30 13.02 -25.50 -20.39
C ALA A 30 14.18 -25.14 -21.34
N ARG A 31 13.91 -24.45 -22.45
CA ARG A 31 14.95 -24.01 -23.41
C ARG A 31 15.87 -22.94 -22.84
N VAL A 32 15.32 -21.92 -22.19
CA VAL A 32 16.09 -20.74 -21.76
C VAL A 32 16.75 -20.98 -20.40
N ALA A 33 16.01 -21.56 -19.46
CA ALA A 33 16.44 -21.69 -18.07
C ALA A 33 16.68 -23.14 -17.62
N GLY A 34 16.34 -24.15 -18.44
CA GLY A 34 16.51 -25.56 -18.09
C GLY A 34 15.50 -26.06 -17.04
N VAL A 35 14.47 -25.29 -16.72
CA VAL A 35 13.49 -25.62 -15.68
C VAL A 35 12.10 -25.77 -16.25
N ARG A 36 11.30 -26.68 -15.68
CA ARG A 36 9.90 -26.89 -16.10
C ARG A 36 8.91 -26.00 -15.36
N SER A 37 9.34 -25.29 -14.32
CA SER A 37 8.47 -24.42 -13.52
C SER A 37 9.18 -23.12 -13.15
N ALA A 38 8.43 -22.02 -13.21
CA ALA A 38 8.89 -20.70 -12.78
C ALA A 38 9.32 -20.65 -11.30
N LYS A 39 8.82 -21.58 -10.45
CA LYS A 39 9.23 -21.69 -9.05
C LYS A 39 10.71 -22.03 -8.85
N HIS A 40 11.35 -22.69 -9.82
CA HIS A 40 12.75 -23.10 -9.74
C HIS A 40 13.71 -22.09 -10.39
N LEU A 41 13.22 -20.94 -10.85
CA LEU A 41 14.05 -19.93 -11.49
C LEU A 41 14.95 -19.21 -10.48
N ASN A 42 16.25 -19.13 -10.77
CA ASN A 42 17.17 -18.23 -10.10
C ASN A 42 17.06 -16.80 -10.70
N ALA A 43 17.52 -15.78 -9.97
CA ALA A 43 17.47 -14.38 -10.41
C ALA A 43 18.13 -14.15 -11.78
N ARG A 44 19.24 -14.85 -12.07
CA ARG A 44 19.93 -14.76 -13.38
C ARG A 44 19.10 -15.37 -14.51
N GLN A 45 18.49 -16.53 -14.27
CA GLN A 45 17.62 -17.20 -15.25
C GLN A 45 16.35 -16.39 -15.51
N LEU A 46 15.80 -15.76 -14.47
CA LEU A 46 14.65 -14.88 -14.60
C LEU A 46 14.94 -13.72 -15.57
N SER A 47 16.10 -13.07 -15.44
CA SER A 47 16.51 -12.01 -16.36
C SER A 47 16.61 -12.52 -17.80
N GLN A 48 17.21 -13.70 -18.02
CA GLN A 48 17.31 -14.30 -19.35
C GLN A 48 15.94 -14.59 -19.98
N VAL A 49 14.99 -15.10 -19.19
CA VAL A 49 13.63 -15.36 -19.65
C VAL A 49 12.90 -14.06 -20.01
N LEU A 50 13.06 -13.01 -19.19
CA LEU A 50 12.47 -11.70 -19.50
C LEU A 50 13.07 -11.06 -20.76
N ASP A 51 14.36 -11.27 -21.02
CA ASP A 51 15.00 -10.81 -22.25
C ASP A 51 14.51 -11.56 -23.49
N GLU A 52 14.26 -12.87 -23.39
CA GLU A 52 13.64 -13.63 -24.48
C GLU A 52 12.20 -13.17 -24.72
N PHE A 53 11.43 -12.87 -23.67
CA PHE A 53 10.09 -12.29 -23.84
C PHE A 53 10.14 -10.92 -24.53
N ARG A 54 11.11 -10.07 -24.19
CA ARG A 54 11.32 -8.79 -24.90
C ARG A 54 11.64 -9.01 -26.38
N ARG A 55 12.46 -10.02 -26.70
CA ARG A 55 12.76 -10.41 -28.08
C ARG A 55 11.51 -10.88 -28.83
N LEU A 56 10.59 -11.56 -28.16
CA LEU A 56 9.29 -11.99 -28.70
C LEU A 56 8.26 -10.86 -28.81
N GLY A 57 8.64 -9.61 -28.48
CA GLY A 57 7.78 -8.44 -28.61
C GLY A 57 7.03 -8.05 -27.33
N TRP A 58 7.34 -8.67 -26.18
CA TRP A 58 6.76 -8.26 -24.91
C TRP A 58 7.39 -6.96 -24.41
N VAL A 59 6.56 -5.94 -24.22
CA VAL A 59 6.98 -4.66 -23.64
C VAL A 59 6.53 -4.59 -22.19
N PRO A 60 7.44 -4.59 -21.20
CA PRO A 60 7.07 -4.50 -19.80
C PRO A 60 6.34 -3.19 -19.54
N LYS A 61 5.04 -3.30 -19.23
CA LYS A 61 4.26 -2.14 -18.80
C LYS A 61 4.87 -1.59 -17.51
N PRO A 62 5.20 -0.29 -17.43
CA PRO A 62 5.63 0.29 -16.17
C PRO A 62 4.51 0.06 -15.16
N GLY A 63 4.81 -0.69 -14.10
CA GLY A 63 3.84 -0.93 -13.05
C GLY A 63 3.29 0.42 -12.61
N LYS A 64 1.95 0.56 -12.56
CA LYS A 64 1.32 1.77 -12.03
C LYS A 64 2.02 2.05 -10.72
N LYS A 65 2.82 3.12 -10.66
CA LYS A 65 3.42 3.55 -9.40
C LYS A 65 2.21 3.74 -8.52
N ALA A 66 1.99 2.83 -7.57
CA ALA A 66 0.98 3.01 -6.55
C ALA A 66 1.37 4.34 -5.93
N GLY A 67 0.69 5.42 -6.35
CA GLY A 67 1.02 6.77 -5.95
C GLY A 67 1.16 6.69 -4.46
N ARG A 68 2.32 7.11 -3.94
CA ARG A 68 2.61 7.12 -2.50
C ARG A 68 1.31 7.52 -1.83
N LYS A 69 0.68 6.60 -1.08
CA LYS A 69 -0.64 6.87 -0.48
C LYS A 69 -0.45 8.21 0.22
N LYS A 70 -1.12 9.25 -0.28
CA LYS A 70 -0.99 10.58 0.32
C LYS A 70 -1.22 10.35 1.81
N PRO A 71 -0.37 10.90 2.70
CA PRO A 71 -0.63 10.83 4.13
C PRO A 71 -2.10 11.17 4.32
N ARG A 72 -2.84 10.28 4.96
CA ARG A 72 -4.27 10.46 5.19
C ARG A 72 -4.40 11.77 5.98
N THR A 73 -4.80 12.84 5.31
CA THR A 73 -5.02 14.14 5.93
C THR A 73 -5.93 13.88 7.14
N PRO A 74 -5.65 14.48 8.31
CA PRO A 74 -6.47 14.24 9.48
C PRO A 74 -7.93 14.56 9.15
N PRO A 75 -8.88 13.84 9.78
CA PRO A 75 -10.29 14.17 9.69
C PRO A 75 -10.51 15.66 10.00
N SER A 76 -11.62 16.22 9.52
CA SER A 76 -12.03 17.55 9.94
C SER A 76 -11.92 17.68 11.46
N ARG A 77 -11.63 18.88 11.96
CA ARG A 77 -11.54 19.16 13.41
C ARG A 77 -12.68 18.51 14.20
N LYS A 78 -13.91 18.59 13.68
CA LYS A 78 -15.10 17.98 14.27
C LYS A 78 -14.95 16.47 14.46
N ALA A 79 -14.53 15.74 13.43
CA ALA A 79 -14.33 14.29 13.54
C ALA A 79 -13.19 13.89 14.49
N VAL A 80 -12.22 14.78 14.73
CA VAL A 80 -11.23 14.58 15.80
C VAL A 80 -11.87 14.78 17.17
N MET A 81 -12.73 15.80 17.34
CA MET A 81 -13.45 16.04 18.59
C MET A 81 -14.46 14.94 18.93
N ASP A 82 -15.24 14.48 17.97
CA ASP A 82 -16.19 13.37 18.17
C ASP A 82 -15.46 12.10 18.63
N LYS A 83 -14.25 11.86 18.10
CA LYS A 83 -13.41 10.74 18.52
C LYS A 83 -12.87 10.93 19.95
N VAL A 84 -12.47 12.14 20.31
CA VAL A 84 -12.00 12.46 21.68
C VAL A 84 -13.13 12.27 22.69
N GLU A 85 -14.34 12.73 22.38
CA GLU A 85 -15.52 12.53 23.22
C GLU A 85 -15.85 11.04 23.41
N ALA A 86 -15.84 10.25 22.34
CA ALA A 86 -16.06 8.81 22.42
C ALA A 86 -15.01 8.11 23.31
N LEU A 87 -13.74 8.51 23.22
CA LEU A 87 -12.67 7.95 24.05
C LEU A 87 -12.79 8.36 25.52
N LEU A 88 -13.24 9.59 25.79
CA LEU A 88 -13.50 10.05 27.16
C LEU A 88 -14.72 9.34 27.77
N ALA A 89 -15.76 9.12 26.96
CA ALA A 89 -16.95 8.35 27.36
C ALA A 89 -16.59 6.89 27.65
N GLU A 90 -15.80 6.24 26.80
CA GLU A 90 -15.29 4.88 27.03
C GLU A 90 -14.43 4.81 28.30
N ALA A 91 -13.60 5.82 28.55
CA ALA A 91 -12.80 5.93 29.76
C ALA A 91 -13.62 6.36 31.00
N GLY A 92 -14.92 6.63 30.88
CA GLY A 92 -15.76 7.11 31.97
C GLY A 92 -15.29 8.44 32.57
N ARG A 93 -14.68 9.31 31.75
CA ARG A 93 -14.16 10.61 32.19
C ARG A 93 -15.03 11.74 31.65
N PRO A 94 -15.44 12.70 32.50
CA PRO A 94 -16.20 13.86 32.04
C PRO A 94 -15.32 14.80 31.21
N TRP A 95 -15.94 15.56 30.32
CA TRP A 95 -15.27 16.53 29.46
C TRP A 95 -14.38 17.53 30.23
N ALA A 96 -14.78 17.89 31.46
CA ALA A 96 -14.01 18.74 32.36
C ALA A 96 -12.56 18.25 32.63
N TYR A 97 -12.31 16.95 32.50
CA TYR A 97 -10.96 16.38 32.60
C TYR A 97 -10.06 16.79 31.41
N ALA A 98 -10.64 16.94 30.21
CA ALA A 98 -9.93 17.40 29.02
C ALA A 98 -9.69 18.92 29.04
N ASP A 99 -10.64 19.70 29.59
CA ASP A 99 -10.48 21.15 29.77
C ASP A 99 -9.40 21.52 30.79
N ALA A 100 -9.10 20.63 31.74
CA ALA A 100 -8.02 20.79 32.72
C ALA A 100 -6.61 20.55 32.13
N TRP A 101 -6.50 20.18 30.85
CA TRP A 101 -5.19 19.98 30.21
C TRP A 101 -4.46 21.32 30.00
N PRO A 102 -3.13 21.37 30.19
CA PRO A 102 -2.37 22.59 30.02
C PRO A 102 -2.53 23.20 28.62
N SER A 103 -2.61 24.53 28.57
CA SER A 103 -2.82 25.34 27.37
C SER A 103 -1.71 25.21 26.30
N ALA A 104 -0.62 24.51 26.60
CA ALA A 104 0.35 24.07 25.61
C ALA A 104 -0.24 23.08 24.58
N CYS A 105 -1.28 22.30 24.96
CA CYS A 105 -1.95 21.35 24.07
C CYS A 105 -3.04 22.01 23.21
N SER A 106 -3.75 23.02 23.72
CA SER A 106 -4.80 23.75 23.00
C SER A 106 -4.26 24.61 21.83
N ARG A 107 -2.99 25.03 21.91
CA ARG A 107 -2.28 25.70 20.79
C ARG A 107 -2.00 24.78 19.61
N TRP A 108 -1.74 23.49 19.85
CA TRP A 108 -1.48 22.48 18.80
C TRP A 108 -2.76 22.10 18.04
N ILE A 109 -3.91 22.20 18.70
CA ILE A 109 -5.23 22.00 18.10
C ILE A 109 -5.72 23.31 17.44
N GLY A 110 -5.11 24.48 17.66
CA GLY A 110 -5.58 25.74 17.08
C GLY A 110 -6.88 26.24 17.72
N TRP A 111 -7.02 26.08 19.03
CA TRP A 111 -8.18 26.54 19.82
C TRP A 111 -7.86 27.91 20.47
N THR A 112 -8.32 28.99 19.84
CA THR A 112 -8.38 30.33 20.45
C THR A 112 -9.74 30.93 20.13
N GLY A 113 -10.71 30.72 21.02
CA GLY A 113 -12.02 31.37 20.91
C GLY A 113 -13.16 30.44 21.27
N TRP A 114 -13.37 30.21 22.57
CA TRP A 114 -14.70 29.93 23.09
C TRP A 114 -14.74 30.29 24.57
N THR A 115 -15.30 31.46 24.87
CA THR A 115 -15.93 31.69 26.16
C THR A 115 -17.27 30.98 26.13
N MET A 116 -17.43 30.08 27.10
CA MET A 116 -18.59 29.26 27.36
C MET A 116 -19.83 30.14 27.64
N THR A 117 -20.66 30.34 26.62
CA THR A 117 -22.02 30.88 26.80
C THR A 117 -22.99 30.07 25.96
N SER A 118 -23.35 28.89 26.45
CA SER A 118 -24.66 28.24 26.31
C SER A 118 -24.51 26.75 26.58
N TYR A 119 -24.62 26.37 27.84
CA TYR A 119 -25.19 25.09 28.26
C TYR A 119 -25.78 25.34 29.65
N SER A 120 -27.03 25.81 29.64
CA SER A 120 -27.91 25.86 30.80
C SER A 120 -29.10 24.95 30.47
N ALA A 121 -29.39 24.04 31.41
CA ALA A 121 -30.50 23.08 31.48
C ALA A 121 -30.43 21.85 30.55
#